data_AF-A0A6J7C1X7-F1
#
_entry.id   AF-A0A6J7C1X7-F1
#
_cell.length_a   1.000
_cell.length_b   1.000
_cell.length_c   1.000
_cell.angle_alpha   90.00
_cell.angle_beta   90.00
_cell.angle_gamma   90.00
#
_symmetry.space_group_name_H-M   'P 1'
#
loop_
_entity.id
_entity.type
_entity.pdbx_description
1 polymer ?
#
loop_
_entity_poly.entity_id
_entity_poly.type
_entity_poly.pdbx_seq_one_letter_code
_entity_poly.pdbx_strand_id
1 'polypeptide(L)' 'MHPGPMNRGMEIASDVADAPRSVIVEQVANGVSVRMAVLYLLLGGAQLGTGEPDTDDADTGVEA' A
#
# COMPACT_ATOMS: atom_id res chain seq x y z
N MET A 1 -11.56 -3.98 10.66
CA MET A 1 -10.92 -4.68 9.52
C MET A 1 -11.07 -6.18 9.73
N HIS A 2 -11.17 -6.95 8.66
CA HIS A 2 -11.16 -8.42 8.70
C HIS A 2 -10.74 -8.93 7.31
N PRO A 3 -9.70 -9.74 7.17
CA PRO A 3 -9.33 -10.28 5.86
C PRO A 3 -10.47 -11.13 5.28
N GLY A 4 -10.60 -11.19 3.95
CA GLY A 4 -11.61 -12.01 3.28
C GLY A 4 -11.03 -13.32 2.73
N PRO A 5 -11.87 -14.35 2.41
CA PRO A 5 -13.30 -14.45 2.71
C PRO A 5 -13.58 -14.69 4.21
N MET A 6 -14.76 -14.33 4.68
CA MET A 6 -15.14 -14.38 6.10
C MET A 6 -16.43 -15.18 6.33
N ASN A 7 -16.50 -15.95 7.41
CA ASN A 7 -17.67 -16.72 7.78
C ASN A 7 -18.59 -15.92 8.73
N ARG A 8 -19.65 -15.31 8.16
CA ARG A 8 -20.67 -14.57 8.94
C ARG A 8 -21.39 -15.49 9.94
N GLY A 9 -21.62 -14.98 11.14
CA GLY A 9 -22.28 -15.72 12.22
C GLY A 9 -21.39 -16.75 12.93
N MET A 10 -20.14 -16.94 12.49
CA MET A 10 -19.16 -17.81 13.14
C MET A 10 -17.91 -17.03 13.54
N GLU A 11 -17.23 -16.39 12.60
CA GLU A 11 -16.03 -15.57 12.86
C GLU A 11 -16.39 -14.15 13.29
N ILE A 12 -17.54 -13.66 12.81
CA ILE A 12 -17.96 -12.27 12.96
C ILE A 12 -19.48 -12.16 12.87
N ALA A 13 -20.06 -11.37 13.77
CA ALA A 13 -21.49 -11.08 13.73
C ALA A 13 -21.84 -10.26 12.48
N SER A 14 -22.97 -10.57 11.84
CA SER A 14 -23.39 -9.91 10.59
C SER A 14 -23.61 -8.41 10.75
N ASP A 15 -24.17 -8.00 11.89
CA ASP A 15 -24.39 -6.59 12.22
C ASP A 15 -23.08 -5.78 12.37
N VAL A 16 -22.01 -6.43 12.83
CA VAL A 16 -20.66 -5.84 12.88
C VAL A 16 -20.04 -5.80 11.48
N ALA A 17 -20.16 -6.88 10.71
CA ALA A 17 -19.61 -6.96 9.35
C ALA A 17 -20.19 -5.90 8.42
N ASP A 18 -21.49 -5.61 8.56
CA ASP A 18 -22.25 -4.70 7.69
C ASP A 18 -22.52 -3.33 8.37
N ALA A 19 -21.90 -3.05 9.53
CA ALA A 19 -22.06 -1.78 10.24
C ALA A 19 -21.61 -0.58 9.38
N PRO A 20 -22.19 0.63 9.55
CA PRO A 20 -21.77 1.83 8.81
C PRO A 20 -20.30 2.21 8.97
N ARG A 21 -19.68 1.81 10.08
CA ARG A 21 -18.24 2.01 10.37
C ARG A 21 -17.36 0.85 9.92
N SER A 22 -17.92 -0.16 9.26
CA SER A 22 -17.18 -1.33 8.79
C SER A 22 -16.29 -0.93 7.62
N VAL A 23 -14.99 -1.19 7.77
CA VAL A 23 -13.97 -0.93 6.75
C VAL A 23 -13.56 -2.21 6.01
N ILE A 24 -14.33 -3.30 6.14
CA ILE A 24 -13.94 -4.63 5.62
C ILE A 24 -13.87 -4.64 4.09
N VAL A 25 -14.85 -4.05 3.41
CA VAL A 25 -14.86 -3.99 1.94
C VAL A 25 -13.77 -3.06 1.43
N GLU A 26 -13.64 -1.89 2.06
CA GLU A 26 -12.64 -0.88 1.70
C GLU A 26 -11.21 -1.43 1.84
N GLN A 27 -10.88 -2.13 2.92
CA GLN A 27 -9.54 -2.70 3.08
C GLN A 27 -9.21 -3.79 2.04
N VAL A 28 -10.17 -4.63 1.62
CA VAL A 28 -9.92 -5.62 0.56
C VAL A 28 -9.65 -4.89 -0.76
N ALA A 29 -10.47 -3.90 -1.09
CA ALA A 29 -10.31 -3.10 -2.31
C ALA A 29 -8.95 -2.39 -2.34
N ASN A 30 -8.56 -1.77 -1.22
CA ASN A 30 -7.28 -1.08 -1.06
C ASN A 30 -6.08 -2.03 -1.20
N GLY A 31 -6.26 -3.34 -0.95
CA GLY A 31 -5.20 -4.34 -1.05
C GLY A 31 -4.58 -4.47 -2.44
N VAL A 32 -5.30 -4.14 -3.53
CA VAL A 32 -4.71 -4.10 -4.89
C VAL A 32 -3.77 -2.91 -5.01
N SER A 33 -4.24 -1.71 -4.65
CA SER A 33 -3.46 -0.46 -4.73
C SER A 33 -2.18 -0.55 -3.93
N VAL A 34 -2.24 -1.09 -2.70
CA VAL A 34 -1.05 -1.28 -1.85
C VAL A 34 -0.04 -2.22 -2.51
N ARG A 35 -0.49 -3.37 -3.03
CA ARG A 35 0.41 -4.31 -3.72
C ARG A 35 1.01 -3.70 -4.98
N MET A 36 0.23 -2.95 -5.76
CA MET A 36 0.74 -2.27 -6.94
C MET A 36 1.77 -1.20 -6.59
N ALA A 37 1.54 -0.42 -5.52
CA ALA A 37 2.53 0.54 -5.02
C ALA A 37 3.83 -0.15 -4.58
N VAL A 38 3.73 -1.25 -3.82
CA VAL A 38 4.90 -2.03 -3.38
C VAL A 38 5.67 -2.58 -4.59
N LEU A 39 4.98 -3.17 -5.57
CA LEU A 39 5.62 -3.69 -6.78
C LEU A 39 6.23 -2.57 -7.63
N TYR A 40 5.58 -1.41 -7.71
CA TYR A 40 6.12 -0.25 -8.41
C TYR A 40 7.43 0.24 -7.77
N LEU A 41 7.48 0.34 -6.44
CA LEU A 41 8.69 0.74 -5.72
C LEU A 41 9.82 -0.29 -5.87
N LEU A 42 9.51 -1.58 -5.74
CA LEU A 42 10.54 -2.63 -5.74
C LEU A 42 11.02 -3.03 -7.15
N LEU A 43 10.14 -2.98 -8.15
CA LEU A 43 10.40 -3.51 -9.49
C LEU A 43 10.34 -2.44 -10.59
N GLY A 44 9.67 -1.32 -10.34
CA GLY A 44 9.54 -0.20 -11.29
C GLY A 44 10.66 0.83 -11.21
N GLY A 45 11.66 0.62 -10.35
CA GLY A 45 12.80 1.53 -10.20
C GLY A 45 12.48 2.84 -9.46
N ALA A 46 11.33 2.93 -8.80
CA ALA A 46 11.05 4.08 -7.96
C ALA A 46 11.92 4.00 -6.71
N GLN A 47 12.87 4.95 -6.62
CA GLN A 47 13.79 5.08 -5.52
C GLN A 47 12.97 5.26 -4.24
N LEU A 48 12.99 4.23 -3.38
CA LEU A 48 12.61 4.42 -1.98
C LEU A 48 13.61 5.45 -1.47
N GLY A 49 13.15 6.69 -1.24
CA GLY A 49 13.97 7.72 -0.64
C GLY A 49 14.53 7.18 0.67
N THR A 50 15.72 6.59 0.61
CA THR A 50 16.60 6.46 1.75
C THR A 50 16.78 7.89 2.20
N GLY A 51 16.53 8.19 3.48
CA GLY A 51 16.56 9.56 4.01
C GLY A 51 17.94 10.24 3.97
N GLU A 52 18.78 9.89 3.01
CA GLU A 52 19.94 10.62 2.56
C GLU A 52 19.45 11.90 1.85
N PRO A 53 19.96 13.10 2.20
CA PRO A 53 19.72 14.27 1.39
C PRO A 53 20.23 14.02 -0.03
N ASP A 54 19.39 14.35 -1.01
CA ASP A 54 19.68 14.24 -2.44
C ASP A 54 20.88 15.15 -2.77
N THR A 55 22.08 14.58 -2.85
CA THR A 55 23.31 15.31 -3.24
C THR A 55 23.67 15.10 -4.72
N ASP A 56 22.79 14.49 -5.51
CA ASP A 56 23.15 14.03 -6.86
C ASP A 56 22.95 15.06 -7.99
N ASP A 57 22.69 16.34 -7.66
CA ASP A 57 22.74 17.45 -8.62
C ASP A 57 24.19 17.97 -8.87
N ALA A 58 25.21 17.31 -8.32
CA ALA A 58 26.58 17.80 -8.29
C ALA A 58 27.59 16.96 -9.09
N ASP A 59 27.23 16.29 -10.19
CA ASP A 59 28.25 15.86 -11.16
C ASP A 59 27.72 15.57 -12.58
N THR A 60 27.62 16.61 -13.41
CA THR A 60 28.01 16.50 -14.83
C THR A 60 28.53 17.86 -15.32
N GLY A 61 29.52 18.37 -14.57
CA GLY A 61 30.37 19.46 -15.00
C GLY A 61 31.78 18.94 -15.30
N VAL A 62 31.98 18.32 -16.46
CA VAL A 62 33.31 18.16 -17.05
C VAL A 62 33.24 18.66 -18.49
N GLU A 63 33.62 19.92 -18.64
CA GLU A 63 34.25 20.42 -19.87
C GLU A 63 35.58 19.69 -20.07
N ALA A 64 35.74 19.04 -21.22
CA ALA A 64 36.97 18.96 -22.04
C ALA A 64 36.66 18.26 -23.37
#